data_AF-A0A828ZKX4-F1
#
_entry.id   AF-A0A828ZKX4-F1
#
_cell.length_a   1.000
_cell.length_b   1.000
_cell.length_c   1.000
_cell.angle_alpha   90.00
_cell.angle_beta   90.00
_cell.angle_gamma   90.00
#
_symmetry.space_group_name_H-M   'P 1'
#
loop_
_entity.id
_entity.type
_entity.pdbx_description
1 polymer ?
#
loop_
_entity_poly.entity_id
_entity_poly.type
_entity_poly.pdbx_seq_one_letter_code
_entity_poly.pdbx_strand_id
1 'polypeptide(L)'
;MDLMKEDYQLFDRDNYAFKQLKEIHTPDEVELIKQEYKAHWQKWKEIQLQTAALLPDTYGMSKPKIESWTNGWNLRSHFWSAYRSEDRQNENACLAVLLNQKQYQIYLMYQHYKSDTREGSVEGYNQLLSLLQKWSTQVAIEDYYIWPQPENELEDHLPLSVYLSDKSKQEELRETMGDRTFQLGKLFFSPNEYTNIEEKTAEALKELAPLYHAIKKKL
;
A
#
# COMPACT_ATOMS: atom_id res chain seq x y z
N MET A 1 8.24 -9.88 -13.56
CA MET A 1 8.01 -10.93 -12.54
C MET A 1 6.53 -11.12 -12.33
N ASP A 2 6.14 -12.30 -11.85
CA ASP A 2 4.73 -12.67 -11.73
C ASP A 2 4.32 -12.73 -10.26
N LEU A 3 3.14 -12.23 -9.95
CA LEU A 3 2.48 -12.39 -8.66
C LEU A 3 1.55 -13.60 -8.77
N MET A 4 1.84 -14.64 -8.01
CA MET A 4 1.18 -15.94 -8.09
C MET A 4 0.28 -16.15 -6.88
N LYS A 5 -0.62 -17.13 -6.96
CA LYS A 5 -1.53 -17.46 -5.86
C LYS A 5 -0.79 -17.73 -4.55
N GLU A 6 0.35 -18.40 -4.59
CA GLU A 6 1.14 -18.78 -3.42
C GLU A 6 1.66 -17.55 -2.66
N ASP A 7 1.90 -16.43 -3.36
CA ASP A 7 2.34 -15.19 -2.72
C ASP A 7 1.27 -14.60 -1.79
N TYR A 8 0.00 -14.79 -2.11
CA TYR A 8 -1.12 -14.41 -1.24
C TYR A 8 -1.31 -15.44 -0.11
N GLN A 9 -1.24 -16.73 -0.44
CA GLN A 9 -1.47 -17.81 0.52
C GLN A 9 -0.43 -17.88 1.65
N LEU A 10 0.76 -17.28 1.45
CA LEU A 10 1.75 -17.12 2.51
C LEU A 10 1.15 -16.51 3.80
N PHE A 11 0.19 -15.60 3.63
CA PHE A 11 -0.46 -14.86 4.71
C PHE A 11 -1.76 -15.52 5.20
N ASP A 12 -2.11 -16.72 4.72
CA ASP A 12 -3.26 -17.48 5.22
C ASP A 12 -2.83 -18.33 6.42
N ARG A 13 -2.69 -17.69 7.59
CA ARG A 13 -2.19 -18.32 8.83
C ARG A 13 -2.92 -17.82 10.07
N ASP A 14 -3.16 -18.75 11.00
CA ASP A 14 -3.77 -18.44 12.30
C ASP A 14 -2.80 -17.75 13.28
N ASN A 15 -1.49 -18.03 13.18
CA ASN A 15 -0.49 -17.56 14.12
C ASN A 15 0.72 -16.96 13.41
N TYR A 16 1.13 -15.76 13.85
CA TYR A 16 2.29 -15.06 13.32
C TYR A 16 3.42 -14.92 14.35
N ALA A 17 3.12 -15.05 15.64
CA ALA A 17 4.12 -14.94 16.70
C ALA A 17 5.01 -16.18 16.74
N PHE A 18 6.33 -16.00 16.73
CA PHE A 18 7.27 -17.13 16.82
C PHE A 18 7.08 -17.95 18.10
N LYS A 19 6.59 -17.33 19.18
CA LYS A 19 6.27 -18.05 20.42
C LYS A 19 5.15 -19.07 20.18
N GLN A 20 4.02 -18.64 19.62
CA GLN A 20 2.88 -19.51 19.34
C GLN A 20 3.23 -20.58 18.30
N LEU A 21 3.98 -20.21 17.26
CA LEU A 21 4.44 -21.17 16.26
C LEU A 21 5.27 -22.30 16.87
N LYS A 22 6.14 -22.00 17.85
CA LYS A 22 6.95 -23.01 18.56
C LYS A 22 6.13 -23.88 19.52
N GLU A 23 4.92 -23.47 19.89
CA GLU A 23 4.02 -24.26 20.73
C GLU A 23 3.26 -25.32 19.91
N ILE A 24 3.02 -25.04 18.62
CA ILE A 24 2.19 -25.90 17.74
C ILE A 24 3.00 -26.62 16.64
N HIS A 25 4.23 -26.19 16.37
CA HIS A 25 5.11 -26.77 15.34
C HIS A 25 6.44 -27.24 15.94
N THR A 26 7.03 -28.24 15.30
CA THR A 26 8.39 -28.69 15.56
C THR A 26 9.41 -27.62 15.16
N PRO A 27 10.66 -27.66 15.70
CA PRO A 27 11.71 -26.72 15.31
C PRO A 27 11.98 -26.68 13.79
N ASP A 28 11.95 -27.83 13.12
CA ASP A 28 12.20 -27.93 11.68
C ASP A 28 11.06 -27.31 10.86
N GLU A 29 9.81 -27.52 11.27
CA GLU A 29 8.64 -26.87 10.66
C GLU A 29 8.68 -25.35 10.83
N VAL A 30 9.05 -24.84 12.02
CA VAL A 30 9.22 -23.41 12.25
C VAL A 30 10.31 -22.82 11.36
N GLU A 31 11.40 -23.55 11.14
CA GLU A 31 12.47 -23.10 10.25
C GLU A 31 12.04 -23.12 8.77
N LEU A 32 11.28 -24.14 8.35
CA LEU A 32 10.68 -24.19 7.02
C LEU A 32 9.76 -22.99 6.76
N ILE A 33 8.89 -22.65 7.71
CA ILE A 33 8.01 -21.47 7.63
C ILE A 33 8.83 -20.18 7.43
N LYS A 34 9.93 -20.02 8.17
CA LYS A 34 10.80 -18.85 8.01
C LYS A 34 11.48 -18.82 6.65
N GLN A 35 11.93 -19.97 6.14
CA GLN A 35 12.55 -20.06 4.83
C GLN A 35 11.57 -19.69 3.72
N GLU A 36 10.32 -20.16 3.82
CA GLU A 36 9.22 -19.81 2.92
C GLU A 36 8.96 -18.29 2.93
N TYR A 37 8.74 -17.70 4.11
CA TYR A 37 8.59 -16.25 4.25
C TYR A 37 9.75 -15.46 3.67
N LYS A 38 10.98 -15.90 3.92
CA LYS A 38 12.17 -15.26 3.39
C LYS A 38 12.23 -15.35 1.87
N ALA A 39 11.84 -16.48 1.26
CA ALA A 39 11.82 -16.65 -0.19
C ALA A 39 10.82 -15.70 -0.86
N HIS A 40 9.57 -15.69 -0.40
CA HIS A 40 8.55 -14.76 -0.90
C HIS A 40 8.93 -13.31 -0.64
N TRP A 41 9.56 -13.00 0.49
CA TRP A 41 10.04 -11.66 0.77
C TRP A 41 11.17 -11.19 -0.16
N GLN A 42 12.09 -12.09 -0.56
CA GLN A 42 13.12 -11.72 -1.53
C GLN A 42 12.50 -11.43 -2.89
N LYS A 43 11.50 -12.21 -3.31
CA LYS A 43 10.70 -11.92 -4.51
C LYS A 43 10.00 -10.57 -4.40
N TRP A 44 9.31 -10.30 -3.29
CA TRP A 44 8.71 -9.00 -2.99
C TRP A 44 9.72 -7.85 -3.10
N LYS A 45 10.88 -8.01 -2.45
CA LYS A 45 11.95 -7.01 -2.46
C LYS A 45 12.42 -6.72 -3.89
N GLU A 46 12.63 -7.77 -4.69
CA GLU A 46 13.03 -7.64 -6.09
C GLU A 46 11.96 -6.89 -6.90
N ILE A 47 10.67 -7.20 -6.72
CA ILE A 47 9.55 -6.48 -7.36
C ILE A 47 9.66 -4.98 -7.05
N GLN A 48 9.82 -4.62 -5.77
CA GLN A 48 9.87 -3.21 -5.38
C GLN A 48 11.13 -2.48 -5.93
N LEU A 49 12.27 -3.17 -6.01
CA LEU A 49 13.49 -2.59 -6.58
C LEU A 49 13.37 -2.39 -8.10
N GLN A 50 12.80 -3.36 -8.83
CA GLN A 50 12.54 -3.23 -10.26
C GLN A 50 11.49 -2.17 -10.56
N THR A 51 10.41 -2.10 -9.78
CA THR A 51 9.43 -1.00 -9.85
C THR A 51 10.10 0.35 -9.68
N ALA A 52 10.98 0.52 -8.67
CA ALA A 52 11.68 1.79 -8.45
C ALA A 52 12.55 2.19 -9.65
N ALA A 53 13.18 1.22 -10.33
CA ALA A 53 13.99 1.47 -11.54
C ALA A 53 13.16 1.85 -12.78
N LEU A 54 11.85 1.53 -12.79
CA LEU A 54 10.92 1.90 -13.86
C LEU A 54 10.27 3.27 -13.65
N LEU A 55 10.43 3.88 -12.48
CA LEU A 55 9.90 5.21 -12.19
C LEU A 55 10.80 6.31 -12.79
N PRO A 56 10.24 7.45 -13.24
CA PRO A 56 11.03 8.58 -13.68
C PRO A 56 11.96 9.10 -12.57
N ASP A 57 13.22 9.38 -12.92
CA ASP A 57 14.21 9.96 -11.98
C ASP A 57 13.72 11.27 -11.36
N THR A 58 12.92 12.04 -12.11
CA THR A 58 12.31 13.30 -11.66
C THR A 58 11.38 13.12 -10.45
N TYR A 59 10.92 11.91 -10.16
CA TYR A 59 10.13 11.64 -8.96
C TYR A 59 10.99 11.47 -7.71
N GLY A 60 12.31 11.20 -7.84
CA GLY A 60 13.21 11.01 -6.70
C GLY A 60 12.82 9.81 -5.81
N MET A 61 12.27 8.74 -6.39
CA MET A 61 11.74 7.57 -5.67
C MET A 61 12.59 6.30 -5.85
N SER A 62 13.86 6.43 -6.21
CA SER A 62 14.75 5.32 -6.55
C SER A 62 15.12 4.39 -5.38
N LYS A 63 14.83 4.81 -4.13
CA LYS A 63 15.17 4.08 -2.90
C LYS A 63 13.92 3.84 -2.05
N PRO A 64 13.03 2.91 -2.44
CA PRO A 64 11.85 2.62 -1.63
C PRO A 64 12.25 2.06 -0.25
N LYS A 65 11.49 2.42 0.78
CA LYS A 65 11.56 1.75 2.07
C LYS A 65 10.83 0.42 1.97
N ILE A 66 11.56 -0.69 2.01
CA ILE A 66 10.99 -2.04 2.00
C ILE A 66 11.07 -2.63 3.42
N GLU A 67 9.93 -3.00 4.00
CA GLU A 67 9.92 -3.62 5.33
C GLU A 67 10.36 -5.08 5.29
N SER A 68 10.98 -5.55 6.38
CA SER A 68 11.37 -6.96 6.54
C SER A 68 10.15 -7.85 6.78
N TRP A 69 10.24 -9.11 6.33
CA TRP A 69 9.25 -10.17 6.54
C TRP A 69 9.01 -10.55 8.01
N THR A 70 9.85 -10.06 8.92
CA THR A 70 9.69 -10.20 10.36
C THR A 70 10.01 -8.90 11.09
N ASN A 71 9.44 -8.73 12.29
CA ASN A 71 9.84 -7.68 13.25
C ASN A 71 10.69 -8.23 14.41
N GLY A 72 11.28 -9.41 14.25
CA GLY A 72 12.08 -10.12 15.25
C GLY A 72 11.26 -11.04 16.17
N TRP A 73 10.00 -10.69 16.44
CA TRP A 73 9.11 -11.47 17.31
C TRP A 73 7.99 -12.19 16.55
N ASN A 74 7.59 -11.62 15.40
CA ASN A 74 6.48 -12.10 14.59
C ASN A 74 6.91 -12.18 13.12
N LEU A 75 6.32 -13.13 12.41
CA LEU A 75 6.12 -13.04 10.97
C LEU A 75 5.20 -11.85 10.67
N ARG A 76 5.29 -11.29 9.48
CA ARG A 76 4.35 -10.25 9.04
C ARG A 76 3.10 -10.89 8.43
N SER A 77 1.94 -10.27 8.66
CA SER A 77 0.69 -10.60 7.97
C SER A 77 0.55 -9.95 6.59
N HIS A 78 1.50 -9.08 6.24
CA HIS A 78 1.61 -8.47 4.92
C HIS A 78 3.07 -8.08 4.62
N PHE A 79 3.41 -7.88 3.36
CA PHE A 79 4.60 -7.14 2.97
C PHE A 79 4.23 -5.72 2.58
N TRP A 80 5.10 -4.77 2.91
CA TRP A 80 4.85 -3.36 2.71
C TRP A 80 6.09 -2.60 2.26
N SER A 81 5.88 -1.65 1.35
CA SER A 81 6.91 -0.77 0.81
C SER A 81 6.37 0.64 0.67
N ALA A 82 7.22 1.65 0.85
CA ALA A 82 6.88 3.04 0.60
C ALA A 82 7.87 3.75 -0.31
N TYR A 83 7.31 4.59 -1.15
CA TYR A 83 7.98 5.47 -2.09
C TYR A 83 7.71 6.92 -1.65
N ARG A 84 8.80 7.65 -1.41
CA ARG A 84 8.81 9.08 -1.13
C ARG A 84 9.84 9.72 -2.02
N SER A 85 9.56 10.92 -2.52
CA SER A 85 10.56 11.75 -3.17
C SER A 85 11.69 12.09 -2.19
N GLU A 86 12.90 12.28 -2.68
CA GLU A 86 14.08 12.60 -1.85
C GLU A 86 13.86 13.82 -0.96
N ASP A 87 13.14 14.82 -1.47
CA ASP A 87 12.79 16.08 -0.80
C ASP A 87 11.53 15.99 0.07
N ARG A 88 10.99 14.78 0.29
CA ARG A 88 9.76 14.49 1.04
C ARG A 88 9.88 13.32 2.01
N GLN A 89 11.11 12.89 2.32
CA GLN A 89 11.37 11.72 3.19
C GLN A 89 10.76 11.85 4.60
N ASN A 90 10.67 13.08 5.10
CA ASN A 90 10.13 13.40 6.42
C ASN A 90 8.61 13.58 6.42
N GLU A 91 7.93 13.45 5.27
CA GLU A 91 6.49 13.69 5.21
C GLU A 91 5.66 12.44 5.56
N ASN A 92 4.49 12.69 6.16
CA ASN A 92 3.50 11.65 6.47
C ASN A 92 2.95 10.99 5.21
N ALA A 93 2.73 11.76 4.15
CA ALA A 93 2.22 11.23 2.89
C ALA A 93 3.28 10.38 2.17
N CYS A 94 2.85 9.27 1.59
CA CYS A 94 3.66 8.48 0.65
C CYS A 94 2.79 7.70 -0.32
N LEU A 95 3.40 7.33 -1.44
CA LEU A 95 2.92 6.20 -2.22
C LEU A 95 3.42 4.93 -1.55
N ALA A 96 2.59 3.90 -1.54
CA ALA A 96 2.86 2.65 -0.86
C ALA A 96 2.39 1.47 -1.69
N VAL A 97 3.00 0.32 -1.43
CA VAL A 97 2.61 -0.96 -1.99
C VAL A 97 2.47 -1.94 -0.83
N LEU A 98 1.39 -2.71 -0.83
CA LEU A 98 1.12 -3.73 0.18
C LEU A 98 0.71 -5.03 -0.50
N LEU A 99 1.17 -6.16 0.02
CA LEU A 99 0.70 -7.49 -0.35
C LEU A 99 0.27 -8.23 0.92
N ASN A 100 -0.96 -8.73 0.96
CA ASN A 100 -1.49 -9.58 2.04
C ASN A 100 -2.31 -10.75 1.46
N GLN A 101 -3.03 -11.49 2.30
CA GLN A 101 -3.86 -12.62 1.85
C GLN A 101 -4.98 -12.25 0.86
N LYS A 102 -5.49 -11.01 0.92
CA LYS A 102 -6.64 -10.54 0.15
C LYS A 102 -6.20 -9.92 -1.17
N GLN A 103 -5.18 -9.07 -1.14
CA GLN A 103 -4.89 -8.18 -2.26
C GLN A 103 -3.43 -7.72 -2.31
N TYR A 104 -3.04 -7.29 -3.51
CA TYR A 104 -1.88 -6.48 -3.80
C TYR A 104 -2.36 -5.07 -4.12
N GLN A 105 -1.95 -4.12 -3.29
CA GLN A 105 -2.49 -2.77 -3.22
C GLN A 105 -1.39 -1.75 -3.52
N ILE A 106 -1.63 -0.86 -4.48
CA ILE A 106 -0.76 0.28 -4.79
C ILE A 106 -1.54 1.56 -4.50
N TYR A 107 -1.06 2.40 -3.58
CA TYR A 107 -1.92 3.41 -2.99
C TYR A 107 -1.18 4.64 -2.47
N LEU A 108 -1.88 5.77 -2.48
CA LEU A 108 -1.51 6.99 -1.79
C LEU A 108 -2.11 6.95 -0.38
N MET A 109 -1.26 7.18 0.62
CA MET A 109 -1.68 7.17 2.03
C MET A 109 -1.02 8.28 2.85
N TYR A 110 -1.60 8.56 4.02
CA TYR A 110 -1.01 9.36 5.08
C TYR A 110 -0.66 8.46 6.28
N GLN A 111 0.59 8.51 6.77
CA GLN A 111 1.05 7.64 7.85
C GLN A 111 0.87 8.29 9.24
N HIS A 112 -0.19 7.92 9.97
CA HIS A 112 -0.50 8.53 11.28
C HIS A 112 0.43 8.10 12.43
N TYR A 113 0.94 6.86 12.44
CA TYR A 113 1.74 6.34 13.57
C TYR A 113 3.13 7.01 13.77
N LYS A 114 3.48 7.98 12.91
CA LYS A 114 4.70 8.80 13.01
C LYS A 114 4.41 10.31 12.90
N SER A 115 3.14 10.71 13.02
CA SER A 115 2.68 12.08 12.77
C SER A 115 3.47 13.13 13.53
N ASP A 116 3.83 12.85 14.79
CA ASP A 116 4.52 13.81 15.67
C ASP A 116 5.97 14.08 15.24
N THR A 117 6.54 13.22 14.41
CA THR A 117 7.93 13.31 13.94
C THR A 117 8.04 13.67 12.46
N ARG A 118 6.90 13.84 11.77
CA ARG A 118 6.82 13.95 10.33
C ARG A 118 6.01 15.16 9.90
N GLU A 119 6.41 15.71 8.76
CA GLU A 119 5.83 16.90 8.16
C GLU A 119 4.54 16.56 7.37
N GLY A 120 3.80 17.62 7.03
CA GLY A 120 2.50 17.53 6.37
C GLY A 120 1.33 17.62 7.36
N SER A 121 0.19 18.11 6.89
CA SER A 121 -1.03 18.22 7.68
C SER A 121 -2.14 17.36 7.08
N VAL A 122 -3.06 16.92 7.94
CA VAL A 122 -4.25 16.18 7.52
C VAL A 122 -5.08 17.01 6.54
N GLU A 123 -5.25 18.31 6.80
CA GLU A 123 -6.03 19.21 5.94
C GLU A 123 -5.37 19.36 4.57
N GLY A 124 -4.04 19.49 4.53
CA GLY A 124 -3.28 19.59 3.28
C GLY A 124 -3.39 18.33 2.44
N TYR A 125 -3.40 17.16 3.08
CA TYR A 125 -3.63 15.89 2.40
C TYR A 125 -5.09 15.74 1.93
N ASN A 126 -6.06 16.07 2.78
CA ASN A 126 -7.49 15.92 2.47
C ASN A 126 -7.97 16.88 1.36
N GLN A 127 -7.23 17.96 1.06
CA GLN A 127 -7.48 18.81 -0.13
C GLN A 127 -7.44 18.00 -1.44
N LEU A 128 -6.73 16.87 -1.48
CA LEU A 128 -6.70 15.98 -2.65
C LEU A 128 -8.08 15.46 -3.06
N LEU A 129 -9.05 15.33 -2.14
CA LEU A 129 -10.41 14.91 -2.47
C LEU A 129 -11.03 15.81 -3.56
N SER A 130 -10.71 17.11 -3.54
CA SER A 130 -11.19 18.07 -4.53
C SER A 130 -10.54 17.91 -5.92
N LEU A 131 -9.42 17.20 -6.01
CA LEU A 131 -8.68 16.97 -7.25
C LEU A 131 -9.09 15.66 -7.93
N LEU A 132 -9.71 14.72 -7.20
CA LEU A 132 -9.97 13.36 -7.68
C LEU A 132 -10.83 13.34 -8.96
N GLN A 133 -11.86 14.18 -9.03
CA GLN A 133 -12.74 14.24 -10.22
C GLN A 133 -11.99 14.67 -11.49
N LYS A 134 -11.01 15.57 -11.36
CA LYS A 134 -10.19 16.01 -12.49
C LYS A 134 -9.14 14.95 -12.83
N TRP A 135 -8.46 14.42 -11.81
CA TRP A 135 -7.47 13.37 -11.96
C TRP A 135 -8.04 12.13 -12.65
N SER A 136 -9.27 11.71 -12.30
CA SER A 136 -9.93 10.54 -12.87
C SER A 136 -10.29 10.67 -14.36
N THR A 137 -10.15 11.85 -14.97
CA THR A 137 -10.34 12.01 -16.43
C THR A 137 -9.13 11.58 -17.23
N GLN A 138 -7.99 11.34 -16.56
CA GLN A 138 -6.70 10.99 -17.17
C GLN A 138 -6.24 9.57 -16.81
N VAL A 139 -6.97 8.90 -15.92
CA VAL A 139 -6.61 7.59 -15.36
C VAL A 139 -7.81 6.66 -15.48
N ALA A 140 -7.56 5.41 -15.88
CA ALA A 140 -8.55 4.34 -15.86
C ALA A 140 -8.80 3.92 -14.39
N ILE A 141 -9.99 4.23 -13.87
CA ILE A 141 -10.31 4.12 -12.44
C ILE A 141 -11.09 2.86 -12.05
N GLU A 142 -11.23 1.90 -12.96
CA GLU A 142 -12.06 0.69 -12.76
C GLU A 142 -11.57 -0.14 -11.57
N ASP A 143 -10.25 -0.22 -11.41
CA ASP A 143 -9.60 -0.96 -10.32
C ASP A 143 -9.18 -0.04 -9.15
N TYR A 144 -9.65 1.21 -9.14
CA TYR A 144 -9.33 2.17 -8.07
C TYR A 144 -10.41 2.19 -6.99
N TYR A 145 -9.94 2.31 -5.76
CA TYR A 145 -10.75 2.30 -4.56
C TYR A 145 -10.32 3.43 -3.63
N ILE A 146 -11.27 3.91 -2.83
CA ILE A 146 -11.06 4.94 -1.82
C ILE A 146 -11.62 4.47 -0.48
N TRP A 147 -10.89 4.74 0.61
CA TRP A 147 -11.31 4.31 1.94
C TRP A 147 -10.76 5.21 3.05
N PRO A 148 -11.41 5.28 4.22
CA PRO A 148 -10.96 6.09 5.34
C PRO A 148 -9.76 5.47 6.06
N GLN A 149 -9.06 6.24 6.91
CA GLN A 149 -8.20 5.70 7.96
C GLN A 149 -8.80 5.97 9.34
N PRO A 150 -8.71 5.02 10.30
CA PRO A 150 -8.17 3.68 10.11
C PRO A 150 -9.27 2.80 9.49
N GLU A 151 -8.93 2.07 8.44
CA GLU A 151 -9.77 0.95 7.99
C GLU A 151 -8.90 -0.30 7.96
N ASN A 152 -9.52 -1.44 8.21
CA ASN A 152 -8.83 -2.72 8.12
C ASN A 152 -8.53 -3.02 6.65
N GLU A 153 -7.28 -3.32 6.32
CA GLU A 153 -6.84 -3.66 4.96
C GLU A 153 -7.53 -4.90 4.35
N LEU A 154 -8.30 -5.65 5.16
CA LEU A 154 -9.10 -6.80 4.73
C LEU A 154 -10.57 -6.47 4.48
N GLU A 155 -11.06 -5.28 4.84
CA GLU A 155 -12.42 -4.84 4.55
C GLU A 155 -12.58 -4.43 3.08
N ASP A 156 -13.81 -4.50 2.56
CA ASP A 156 -14.08 -4.12 1.17
C ASP A 156 -14.11 -2.60 1.04
N HIS A 157 -13.23 -2.08 0.19
CA HIS A 157 -13.10 -0.64 -0.02
C HIS A 157 -14.14 -0.14 -1.04
N LEU A 158 -14.50 1.14 -0.94
CA LEU A 158 -15.47 1.76 -1.85
C LEU A 158 -14.83 1.96 -3.25
N PRO A 159 -15.43 1.44 -4.35
CA PRO A 159 -14.94 1.72 -5.69
C PRO A 159 -14.94 3.22 -5.98
N LEU A 160 -13.85 3.74 -6.54
CA LEU A 160 -13.69 5.17 -6.78
C LEU A 160 -14.76 5.70 -7.76
N SER A 161 -15.14 4.90 -8.76
CA SER A 161 -16.19 5.26 -9.71
C SER A 161 -17.54 5.52 -9.02
N VAL A 162 -17.87 4.75 -7.99
CA VAL A 162 -19.06 4.93 -7.15
C VAL A 162 -18.90 6.19 -6.30
N TYR A 163 -17.77 6.36 -5.62
CA TYR A 163 -17.49 7.57 -4.83
C TYR A 163 -17.63 8.85 -5.66
N LEU A 164 -17.11 8.88 -6.90
CA LEU A 164 -17.16 10.09 -7.74
C LEU A 164 -18.56 10.39 -8.29
N SER A 165 -19.40 9.38 -8.48
CA SER A 165 -20.75 9.53 -9.05
C SER A 165 -21.86 9.72 -8.01
N ASP A 166 -21.64 9.32 -6.76
CA ASP A 166 -22.64 9.37 -5.70
C ASP A 166 -22.23 10.32 -4.56
N LYS A 167 -22.95 11.44 -4.44
CA LYS A 167 -22.74 12.41 -3.36
C LYS A 167 -22.91 11.80 -1.98
N SER A 168 -23.90 10.92 -1.78
CA SER A 168 -24.16 10.26 -0.50
C SER A 168 -22.93 9.49 -0.02
N LYS A 169 -22.27 8.78 -0.96
CA LYS A 169 -21.02 8.06 -0.68
C LYS A 169 -19.84 8.97 -0.36
N GLN A 170 -19.81 10.18 -0.93
CA GLN A 170 -18.81 11.19 -0.55
C GLN A 170 -19.05 11.72 0.87
N GLU A 171 -20.31 11.84 1.29
CA GLU A 171 -20.66 12.26 2.65
C GLU A 171 -20.34 11.16 3.66
N GLU A 172 -20.72 9.92 3.36
CA GLU A 172 -20.43 8.74 4.19
C GLU A 172 -18.92 8.57 4.44
N LEU A 173 -18.10 8.69 3.39
CA LEU A 173 -16.64 8.64 3.55
C LEU A 173 -16.15 9.77 4.45
N ARG A 174 -16.61 11.01 4.22
CA ARG A 174 -16.20 12.19 4.98
C ARG A 174 -16.59 12.07 6.46
N GLU A 175 -17.79 11.59 6.74
CA GLU A 175 -18.27 11.33 8.11
C GLU A 175 -17.43 10.26 8.80
N THR A 176 -17.14 9.16 8.11
CA THR A 176 -16.32 8.06 8.64
C THR A 176 -14.88 8.49 8.89
N MET A 177 -14.32 9.33 8.02
CA MET A 177 -12.97 9.89 8.20
C MET A 177 -12.89 10.80 9.44
N GLY A 178 -13.93 11.58 9.74
CA GLY A 178 -13.86 12.60 10.79
C GLY A 178 -12.69 13.56 10.58
N ASP A 179 -11.77 13.63 11.55
CA ASP A 179 -10.53 14.42 11.54
C ASP A 179 -9.32 13.67 10.98
N ARG A 180 -9.53 12.49 10.37
CA ARG A 180 -8.48 11.65 9.79
C ARG A 180 -8.40 11.82 8.28
N THR A 181 -7.65 10.92 7.64
CA THR A 181 -7.35 10.97 6.20
C THR A 181 -8.01 9.82 5.45
N PHE A 182 -8.03 9.93 4.13
CA PHE A 182 -8.38 8.82 3.24
C PHE A 182 -7.14 8.14 2.67
N GLN A 183 -7.36 7.01 2.02
CA GLN A 183 -6.43 6.33 1.16
C GLN A 183 -7.08 6.15 -0.21
N LEU A 184 -6.26 6.14 -1.25
CA LEU A 184 -6.68 5.95 -2.63
C LEU A 184 -5.70 5.03 -3.30
N GLY A 185 -6.17 3.98 -3.96
CA GLY A 185 -5.25 3.06 -4.62
C GLY A 185 -5.90 2.11 -5.60
N LYS A 186 -5.03 1.48 -6.40
CA LYS A 186 -5.35 0.41 -7.33
C LYS A 186 -5.18 -0.94 -6.64
N LEU A 187 -6.16 -1.82 -6.76
CA LEU A 187 -6.18 -3.11 -6.07
C LEU A 187 -6.19 -4.28 -7.06
N PHE A 188 -5.37 -5.28 -6.76
CA PHE A 188 -5.29 -6.55 -7.48
C PHE A 188 -5.60 -7.69 -6.51
N PHE A 189 -6.70 -8.40 -6.72
CA PHE A 189 -7.26 -9.32 -5.72
C PHE A 189 -6.79 -10.77 -5.92
N SER A 190 -6.54 -11.45 -4.80
CA SER A 190 -6.41 -12.91 -4.72
C SER A 190 -7.72 -13.59 -5.17
N PRO A 191 -7.68 -14.77 -5.82
CA PRO A 191 -6.51 -15.58 -6.17
C PRO A 191 -6.02 -15.34 -7.60
N ASN A 192 -6.28 -14.17 -8.18
CA ASN A 192 -5.82 -13.87 -9.54
C ASN A 192 -4.30 -13.76 -9.57
N GLU A 193 -3.73 -14.19 -10.69
CA GLU A 193 -2.30 -14.10 -10.95
C GLU A 193 -2.03 -12.96 -11.93
N TYR A 194 -0.92 -12.26 -11.71
CA TYR A 194 -0.58 -11.06 -12.46
C TYR A 194 0.85 -11.14 -12.95
N THR A 195 1.02 -11.13 -14.28
CA THR A 195 2.34 -11.07 -14.90
C THR A 195 2.86 -9.64 -14.98
N ASN A 196 4.18 -9.50 -15.00
CA ASN A 196 4.89 -8.21 -15.04
C ASN A 196 4.39 -7.24 -13.96
N ILE A 197 4.26 -7.73 -12.72
CA ILE A 197 3.68 -6.97 -11.62
C ILE A 197 4.48 -5.69 -11.31
N GLU A 198 5.79 -5.69 -11.54
CA GLU A 198 6.64 -4.51 -11.40
C GLU A 198 6.24 -3.37 -12.35
N GLU A 199 5.86 -3.69 -13.59
CA GLU A 199 5.41 -2.72 -14.60
C GLU A 199 4.04 -2.16 -14.23
N LYS A 200 3.11 -3.04 -13.83
CA LYS A 200 1.77 -2.65 -13.33
C LYS A 200 1.86 -1.77 -12.10
N THR A 201 2.78 -2.11 -11.18
CA THR A 201 3.04 -1.31 -9.97
C THR A 201 3.60 0.05 -10.36
N ALA A 202 4.60 0.11 -11.26
CA ALA A 202 5.17 1.37 -11.71
C ALA A 202 4.12 2.24 -12.43
N GLU A 203 3.24 1.65 -13.23
CA GLU A 203 2.11 2.34 -13.86
C GLU A 203 1.18 2.97 -12.83
N ALA A 204 0.69 2.19 -11.86
CA ALA A 204 -0.19 2.70 -10.81
C ALA A 204 0.48 3.79 -9.95
N LEU A 205 1.78 3.65 -9.65
CA LEU A 205 2.54 4.70 -8.97
C LEU A 205 2.66 5.98 -9.81
N LYS A 206 2.86 5.87 -11.14
CA LYS A 206 2.87 7.02 -12.06
C LYS A 206 1.50 7.69 -12.15
N GLU A 207 0.42 6.93 -12.14
CA GLU A 207 -0.96 7.44 -12.10
C GLU A 207 -1.23 8.21 -10.80
N LEU A 208 -0.76 7.72 -9.65
CA LEU A 208 -0.95 8.37 -8.35
C LEU A 208 0.03 9.53 -8.08
N ALA A 209 1.18 9.57 -8.75
CA ALA A 209 2.22 10.57 -8.51
C ALA A 209 1.75 12.04 -8.63
N PRO A 210 0.92 12.44 -9.63
CA PRO A 210 0.38 13.80 -9.70
C PRO A 210 -0.39 14.22 -8.44
N LEU A 211 -1.17 13.31 -7.83
CA LEU A 211 -1.86 13.59 -6.57
C LEU A 211 -0.87 13.71 -5.42
N TYR A 212 0.10 12.80 -5.34
CA TYR A 212 1.17 12.87 -4.33
C TYR A 212 1.89 14.22 -4.40
N HIS A 213 2.34 14.66 -5.57
CA HIS A 213 3.07 15.92 -5.76
C HIS A 213 2.19 17.18 -5.60
N ALA A 214 0.87 17.05 -5.73
CA ALA A 214 -0.07 18.15 -5.49
C ALA A 214 -0.29 18.47 -4.01
N ILE A 215 0.11 17.58 -3.09
CA ILE A 215 0.05 17.83 -1.66
C ILE A 215 0.97 19.01 -1.33
N LYS A 216 0.38 20.09 -0.83
CA LYS A 216 1.13 21.29 -0.46
C LYS A 216 2.11 20.95 0.66
N LYS A 217 3.39 21.27 0.44
CA LYS A 217 4.36 21.34 1.52
C LYS A 217 3.94 22.44 2.50
N LYS A 218 4.05 22.16 3.79
CA LYS A 218 3.90 23.23 4.79
C LYS A 218 5.12 24.14 4.61
N LEU A 219 4.88 25.40 4.21
CA LEU A 219 5.91 26.44 4.16
C LEU A 219 6.45 26.72 5.57
#